data_AF-A0A315QZ32-F1
#
_entry.id   AF-A0A315QZ32-F1
#
_cell.length_a   1.000
_cell.length_b   1.000
_cell.length_c   1.000
_cell.angle_alpha   90.00
_cell.angle_beta   90.00
_cell.angle_gamma   90.00
#
_symmetry.space_group_name_H-M   'P 1'
#
loop_
_entity.id
_entity.type
_entity.pdbx_description
1 polymer ?
#
loop_
_entity_poly.entity_id
_entity_poly.type
_entity_poly.pdbx_seq_one_letter_code
_entity_poly.pdbx_strand_id
1 'polypeptide(L)'
;MAAKKIDLITVKNDKLSLNIKGKPLHPDHEKEFPEANKAQAVCSFSSTLKENFDFKYHDPEIDQLKLSPYNSIKSYPLFFEYQNYDFYLEAEMPIEIYHPNREIRESLSHPNDNPNVLYGSINFGSDIGYSEFEIRSNSQVVLTFKLEVFPSKIDYQKDYNQLLEEVNKEVYNLAYDFLRKTYQQMKISEKQNITEAEFFVIIENIFEDLFKALKRVEESPHHRIIRKRNVRPAARVKKVGRQSLKWLNKNSRHYDQELKLPEKMLAVEKKLSYDNFENKFIKWSFSELIKRLKHFKVNYRSSKLNPDQDLIAEIDKMIRKLKLKLKHSFLAEVGELQKIDSISLVLQMAPGYKELYK
;
A
#
# COMPACT_ATOMS: atom_id res chain seq x y z
N MET A 1 -0.08 -22.53 24.17
CA MET A 1 -1.56 -22.37 24.24
C MET A 1 -1.93 -21.25 23.30
N ALA A 2 -2.93 -21.42 22.42
CA ALA A 2 -3.31 -20.35 21.50
C ALA A 2 -3.82 -19.13 22.29
N ALA A 3 -3.10 -18.01 22.24
CA ALA A 3 -3.52 -16.77 22.89
C ALA A 3 -4.94 -16.40 22.45
N LYS A 4 -5.84 -16.22 23.43
CA LYS A 4 -7.25 -15.88 23.21
C LYS A 4 -7.33 -14.49 22.60
N LYS A 5 -8.20 -14.30 21.60
CA LYS A 5 -8.48 -12.96 21.07
C LYS A 5 -9.24 -12.15 22.12
N ILE A 6 -8.83 -10.91 22.32
CA ILE A 6 -9.48 -9.94 23.20
C ILE A 6 -9.94 -8.72 22.41
N ASP A 7 -10.76 -7.88 23.04
CA ASP A 7 -11.13 -6.57 22.50
C ASP A 7 -9.92 -5.64 22.47
N LEU A 8 -9.52 -5.19 21.29
CA LEU A 8 -8.43 -4.23 21.11
C LEU A 8 -8.96 -2.81 21.00
N ILE A 9 -9.99 -2.60 20.20
CA ILE A 9 -10.63 -1.29 20.01
C ILE A 9 -12.15 -1.46 20.01
N THR A 10 -12.83 -0.54 20.66
CA THR A 10 -14.28 -0.38 20.58
C THR A 10 -14.61 1.10 20.38
N VAL A 11 -15.38 1.42 19.34
CA VAL A 11 -15.95 2.76 19.10
C VAL A 11 -17.46 2.58 19.07
N LYS A 12 -18.16 3.07 20.07
CA LYS A 12 -19.59 2.80 20.25
C LYS A 12 -20.37 4.06 20.62
N ASN A 13 -21.52 4.25 20.00
CA ASN A 13 -22.58 5.10 20.50
C ASN A 13 -23.92 4.33 20.45
N ASP A 14 -25.04 5.03 20.62
CA ASP A 14 -26.36 4.39 20.60
C ASP A 14 -26.74 3.84 19.22
N LYS A 15 -26.22 4.45 18.14
CA LYS A 15 -26.58 4.13 16.76
C LYS A 15 -25.64 3.18 16.03
N LEU A 16 -24.40 3.06 16.50
CA LEU A 16 -23.33 2.35 15.83
C LEU A 16 -22.31 1.82 16.84
N SER A 17 -21.90 0.57 16.66
CA SER A 17 -20.88 -0.11 17.46
C SER A 17 -19.86 -0.78 16.56
N LEU A 18 -18.63 -0.28 16.56
CA LEU A 18 -17.45 -0.90 15.95
C LEU A 18 -16.63 -1.59 17.05
N ASN A 19 -16.29 -2.86 16.85
CA ASN A 19 -15.44 -3.64 17.73
C ASN A 19 -14.41 -4.43 16.91
N ILE A 20 -13.14 -4.31 17.31
CA ILE A 20 -12.03 -5.04 16.69
C ILE A 20 -11.35 -5.89 17.75
N LYS A 21 -11.32 -7.19 17.52
CA LYS A 21 -10.66 -8.18 18.39
C LYS A 21 -9.39 -8.71 17.74
N GLY A 22 -8.38 -8.97 18.53
CA GLY A 22 -7.12 -9.53 18.07
C GLY A 22 -6.32 -10.11 19.21
N LYS A 23 -5.10 -10.55 18.93
CA LYS A 23 -4.17 -10.88 20.01
C LYS A 23 -3.44 -9.60 20.39
N PRO A 24 -3.37 -9.26 21.68
CA PRO A 24 -2.64 -8.10 22.18
C PRO A 24 -1.18 -8.54 22.34
N LEU A 25 -0.56 -9.11 21.31
CA LEU A 25 0.78 -9.64 21.41
C LEU A 25 1.47 -9.39 20.09
N HIS A 26 2.72 -8.94 20.19
CA HIS A 26 3.61 -8.89 19.04
C HIS A 26 3.82 -10.33 18.50
N PRO A 27 3.73 -10.58 17.19
CA PRO A 27 3.73 -11.94 16.65
C PRO A 27 4.96 -12.78 17.01
N ASP A 28 6.13 -12.14 17.17
CA ASP A 28 7.39 -12.80 17.55
C ASP A 28 7.62 -12.96 19.07
N HIS A 29 6.77 -12.39 19.93
CA HIS A 29 6.93 -12.46 21.40
C HIS A 29 5.77 -13.22 22.03
N GLU A 30 6.04 -14.47 22.45
CA GLU A 30 5.03 -15.34 23.07
C GLU A 30 4.64 -14.93 24.50
N LYS A 31 5.30 -13.95 25.14
CA LYS A 31 5.06 -13.68 26.57
C LYS A 31 4.91 -12.23 27.02
N GLU A 32 5.58 -11.23 26.43
CA GLU A 32 5.53 -9.86 26.94
C GLU A 32 5.61 -8.85 25.80
N PHE A 33 4.83 -7.75 25.89
CA PHE A 33 5.12 -6.56 25.08
C PHE A 33 6.54 -6.10 25.44
N PRO A 34 7.44 -5.89 24.47
CA PRO A 34 8.77 -5.42 24.79
C PRO A 34 8.67 -4.06 25.49
N GLU A 35 9.26 -3.91 26.69
CA GLU A 35 9.43 -2.61 27.36
C GLU A 35 10.09 -1.56 26.44
N ALA A 36 10.79 -2.03 25.40
CA ALA A 36 11.45 -1.23 24.38
C ALA A 36 10.51 -0.66 23.29
N ASN A 37 9.29 -1.17 23.11
CA ASN A 37 8.34 -0.71 22.09
C ASN A 37 7.49 0.46 22.61
N LYS A 38 8.14 1.59 22.90
CA LYS A 38 7.49 2.89 23.19
C LYS A 38 6.95 3.58 21.92
N ALA A 39 6.68 2.85 20.85
CA ALA A 39 6.10 3.41 19.64
C ALA A 39 4.67 3.87 19.95
N GLN A 40 4.43 5.18 19.83
CA GLN A 40 3.10 5.77 20.06
C GLN A 40 2.22 5.54 18.84
N ALA A 41 1.59 4.37 18.75
CA ALA A 41 0.66 4.04 17.69
C ALA A 41 -0.54 4.98 17.70
N VAL A 42 -0.88 5.57 16.55
CA VAL A 42 -2.03 6.46 16.44
C VAL A 42 -3.25 5.69 15.99
N CYS A 43 -4.33 5.80 16.77
CA CYS A 43 -5.66 5.37 16.37
C CYS A 43 -6.64 6.52 16.54
N SER A 44 -7.50 6.75 15.56
CA SER A 44 -8.48 7.83 15.60
C SER A 44 -9.74 7.48 14.84
N PHE A 45 -10.81 8.22 15.12
CA PHE A 45 -12.02 8.17 14.31
C PHE A 45 -12.61 9.57 14.14
N SER A 46 -13.41 9.72 13.10
CA SER A 46 -14.29 10.86 12.91
C SER A 46 -15.67 10.36 12.50
N SER A 47 -16.72 11.02 12.95
CA SER A 47 -18.10 10.64 12.61
C SER A 47 -18.91 11.87 12.26
N THR A 48 -19.85 11.70 11.33
CA THR A 48 -20.88 12.70 11.01
C THR A 48 -22.13 12.53 11.88
N LEU A 49 -22.20 11.46 12.69
CA LEU A 49 -23.27 11.28 13.67
C LEU A 49 -23.06 12.27 14.81
N LYS A 50 -24.11 13.03 15.16
CA LYS A 50 -24.06 14.12 16.15
C LYS A 50 -23.97 13.65 17.62
N GLU A 51 -23.74 12.37 17.84
CA GLU A 51 -23.74 11.73 19.16
C GLU A 51 -22.31 11.47 19.64
N ASN A 52 -22.11 11.51 20.96
CA ASN A 52 -20.83 11.17 21.55
C ASN A 52 -20.57 9.67 21.40
N PHE A 53 -19.32 9.32 21.11
CA PHE A 53 -18.87 7.93 21.02
C PHE A 53 -17.99 7.60 22.22
N ASP A 54 -18.27 6.45 22.83
CA ASP A 54 -17.36 5.76 23.73
C ASP A 54 -16.25 5.12 22.89
N PHE A 55 -15.06 5.72 22.93
CA PHE A 55 -13.87 5.14 22.32
C PHE A 55 -13.02 4.44 23.38
N LYS A 56 -12.98 3.12 23.34
CA LYS A 56 -12.17 2.27 24.21
C LYS A 56 -11.04 1.62 23.44
N TYR A 57 -9.88 1.52 24.05
CA TYR A 57 -8.71 0.83 23.51
C TYR A 57 -8.06 -0.03 24.58
N HIS A 58 -7.47 -1.15 24.16
CA HIS A 58 -6.76 -2.02 25.08
C HIS A 58 -5.40 -1.41 25.44
N ASP A 59 -5.13 -1.34 26.74
CA ASP A 59 -3.82 -0.99 27.26
C ASP A 59 -3.11 -2.27 27.72
N PRO A 60 -2.05 -2.69 27.02
CA PRO A 60 -1.30 -3.88 27.36
C PRO A 60 -0.61 -3.89 28.72
N GLU A 61 -0.24 -2.73 29.29
CA GLU A 61 0.47 -2.70 30.57
C GLU A 61 -0.42 -3.14 31.72
N ILE A 62 -1.70 -2.78 31.64
CA ILE A 62 -2.70 -3.06 32.67
C ILE A 62 -3.69 -4.17 32.27
N ASP A 63 -3.53 -4.73 31.06
CA ASP A 63 -4.39 -5.75 30.45
C ASP A 63 -5.90 -5.41 30.50
N GLN A 64 -6.26 -4.15 30.24
CA GLN A 64 -7.63 -3.65 30.35
C GLN A 64 -8.01 -2.66 29.24
N LEU A 65 -9.31 -2.56 28.95
CA LEU A 65 -9.85 -1.53 28.06
C LEU A 65 -9.92 -0.17 28.78
N LYS A 66 -9.20 0.83 28.28
CA LYS A 66 -9.27 2.23 28.72
C LYS A 66 -10.24 3.01 27.86
N LEU A 67 -11.06 3.86 28.50
CA LEU A 67 -11.89 4.85 27.81
C LEU A 67 -11.04 6.08 27.45
N SER A 68 -11.10 6.51 26.21
CA SER A 68 -10.48 7.73 25.72
C SER A 68 -11.43 8.92 25.85
N PRO A 69 -10.97 10.07 26.37
CA PRO A 69 -11.73 11.32 26.35
C PRO A 69 -11.70 12.02 24.98
N TYR A 70 -10.88 11.55 24.04
CA TYR A 70 -10.70 12.13 22.72
C TYR A 70 -10.95 11.11 21.60
N ASN A 71 -11.29 11.61 20.41
CA ASN A 71 -11.49 10.77 19.22
C ASN A 71 -10.16 10.30 18.58
N SER A 72 -9.02 10.65 19.18
CA SER A 72 -7.69 10.23 18.77
C SER A 72 -6.90 9.84 20.01
N ILE A 73 -6.20 8.71 19.94
CA ILE A 73 -5.32 8.20 20.98
C ILE A 73 -3.92 7.98 20.45
N LYS A 74 -2.99 7.95 21.39
CA LYS A 74 -1.67 7.37 21.20
C LYS A 74 -1.54 6.22 22.19
N SER A 75 -1.42 5.01 21.68
CA SER A 75 -1.36 3.78 22.49
C SER A 75 -0.14 2.95 22.13
N TYR A 76 0.02 1.82 22.81
CA TYR A 76 0.87 0.76 22.33
C TYR A 76 0.42 0.26 20.95
N PRO A 77 1.33 -0.27 20.11
CA PRO A 77 0.98 -0.92 18.86
C PRO A 77 0.05 -2.12 19.09
N LEU A 78 -1.18 -2.04 18.57
CA LEU A 78 -2.18 -3.11 18.68
C LEU A 78 -2.36 -3.90 17.38
N PHE A 79 -1.96 -3.32 16.24
CA PHE A 79 -2.16 -3.91 14.92
C PHE A 79 -0.82 -4.18 14.24
N PHE A 80 -0.68 -5.37 13.67
CA PHE A 80 0.54 -5.89 13.08
C PHE A 80 0.25 -6.55 11.73
N GLU A 81 1.26 -6.54 10.87
CA GLU A 81 1.26 -7.27 9.60
C GLU A 81 1.06 -8.78 9.80
N TYR A 82 0.49 -9.45 8.79
CA TYR A 82 0.21 -10.89 8.76
C TYR A 82 -0.63 -11.47 9.92
N GLN A 83 -1.22 -10.63 10.77
CA GLN A 83 -2.08 -11.07 11.88
C GLN A 83 -3.57 -10.93 11.53
N ASN A 84 -4.38 -11.89 12.00
CA ASN A 84 -5.83 -11.90 11.79
C ASN A 84 -6.55 -11.19 12.93
N TYR A 85 -7.36 -10.18 12.58
CA TYR A 85 -8.23 -9.43 13.47
C TYR A 85 -9.69 -9.78 13.17
N ASP A 86 -10.51 -9.97 14.19
CA ASP A 86 -11.96 -10.09 13.99
C ASP A 86 -12.54 -8.68 14.02
N PHE A 87 -13.25 -8.33 12.95
CA PHE A 87 -13.87 -7.04 12.78
C PHE A 87 -15.38 -7.22 12.84
N TYR A 88 -16.02 -6.51 13.75
CA TYR A 88 -17.46 -6.51 13.93
C TYR A 88 -17.97 -5.08 13.97
N LEU A 89 -18.98 -4.80 13.16
CA LEU A 89 -19.63 -3.51 13.08
C LEU A 89 -21.14 -3.72 13.02
N GLU A 90 -21.87 -3.01 13.86
CA GLU A 90 -23.33 -3.05 13.92
C GLU A 90 -23.87 -1.63 14.01
N ALA A 91 -24.96 -1.36 13.30
CA ALA A 91 -25.62 -0.05 13.30
C ALA A 91 -27.14 -0.16 13.21
N GLU A 92 -27.86 0.90 13.55
CA GLU A 92 -29.33 0.98 13.34
C GLU A 92 -29.71 1.19 11.87
N MET A 93 -28.73 1.47 11.02
CA MET A 93 -28.90 1.77 9.60
C MET A 93 -28.09 0.82 8.72
N PRO A 94 -28.48 0.63 7.44
CA PRO A 94 -27.67 -0.10 6.48
C PRO A 94 -26.27 0.50 6.35
N ILE A 95 -25.25 -0.35 6.39
CA ILE A 95 -23.84 0.05 6.35
C ILE A 95 -23.11 -0.66 5.22
N GLU A 96 -22.21 0.06 4.56
CA GLU A 96 -21.25 -0.45 3.60
C GLU A 96 -19.85 -0.05 4.05
N ILE A 97 -18.86 -0.87 3.75
CA ILE A 97 -17.46 -0.54 4.03
C ILE A 97 -16.71 -0.20 2.75
N TYR A 98 -15.95 0.88 2.80
CA TYR A 98 -14.91 1.17 1.85
C TYR A 98 -13.55 1.18 2.55
N HIS A 99 -12.63 0.43 1.98
CA HIS A 99 -11.22 0.41 2.35
C HIS A 99 -10.42 0.33 1.04
N PRO A 100 -9.26 0.96 0.86
CA PRO A 100 -8.50 0.91 -0.40
C PRO A 100 -8.12 -0.52 -0.84
N ASN A 101 -7.65 -1.34 0.10
CA ASN A 101 -7.34 -2.76 -0.13
C ASN A 101 -8.63 -3.57 -0.37
N ARG A 102 -8.72 -4.20 -1.55
CA ARG A 102 -9.86 -5.04 -1.96
C ARG A 102 -9.99 -6.31 -1.13
N GLU A 103 -8.89 -6.92 -0.73
CA GLU A 103 -8.91 -8.16 0.04
C GLU A 103 -9.55 -7.94 1.42
N ILE A 104 -9.28 -6.79 2.04
CA ILE A 104 -9.93 -6.35 3.28
C ILE A 104 -11.44 -6.15 3.08
N ARG A 105 -11.86 -5.55 1.95
CA ARG A 105 -13.30 -5.40 1.65
C ARG A 105 -13.98 -6.76 1.45
N GLU A 106 -13.33 -7.68 0.75
CA GLU A 106 -13.87 -9.01 0.46
C GLU A 106 -13.82 -9.96 1.67
N SER A 107 -13.05 -9.63 2.71
CA SER A 107 -12.98 -10.43 3.93
C SER A 107 -14.09 -10.11 4.95
N LEU A 108 -14.89 -9.07 4.68
CA LEU A 108 -16.02 -8.63 5.48
C LEU A 108 -17.34 -8.90 4.73
N SER A 109 -18.37 -9.31 5.47
CA SER A 109 -19.65 -9.69 4.89
C SER A 109 -20.82 -9.40 5.83
N HIS A 110 -22.01 -9.26 5.24
CA HIS A 110 -23.27 -9.15 5.97
C HIS A 110 -23.74 -10.54 6.41
N PRO A 111 -23.76 -10.86 7.71
CA PRO A 111 -24.25 -12.16 8.17
C PRO A 111 -25.76 -12.26 7.93
N ASN A 112 -26.21 -13.40 7.39
CA ASN A 112 -27.62 -13.66 7.08
C ASN A 112 -28.29 -12.55 6.25
N ASP A 113 -27.53 -11.91 5.37
CA ASP A 113 -27.98 -10.78 4.54
C ASP A 113 -28.50 -9.58 5.35
N ASN A 114 -28.10 -9.43 6.62
CA ASN A 114 -28.46 -8.29 7.45
C ASN A 114 -27.61 -7.06 7.06
N PRO A 115 -28.20 -6.03 6.42
CA PRO A 115 -27.44 -4.87 5.93
C PRO A 115 -26.90 -3.98 7.05
N ASN A 116 -27.36 -4.17 8.28
CA ASN A 116 -27.00 -3.37 9.46
C ASN A 116 -25.78 -3.90 10.21
N VAL A 117 -25.33 -5.12 9.87
CA VAL A 117 -24.22 -5.79 10.54
C VAL A 117 -23.16 -6.15 9.51
N LEU A 118 -21.90 -5.86 9.80
CA LEU A 118 -20.76 -6.24 8.98
C LEU A 118 -19.75 -6.99 9.84
N TYR A 119 -19.37 -8.19 9.41
CA TYR A 119 -18.49 -9.06 10.17
C TYR A 119 -17.51 -9.80 9.27
N GLY A 120 -16.29 -10.01 9.78
CA GLY A 120 -15.33 -10.91 9.15
C GLY A 120 -13.96 -10.85 9.84
N SER A 121 -12.97 -11.45 9.17
CA SER A 121 -11.59 -11.42 9.65
C SER A 121 -10.71 -10.61 8.69
N ILE A 122 -9.99 -9.64 9.21
CA ILE A 122 -9.09 -8.77 8.45
C ILE A 122 -7.66 -9.23 8.69
N ASN A 123 -6.88 -9.28 7.62
CA ASN A 123 -5.43 -9.43 7.68
C ASN A 123 -4.82 -8.31 6.84
N PHE A 124 -3.91 -7.54 7.42
CA PHE A 124 -3.25 -6.43 6.72
C PHE A 124 -2.18 -6.91 5.72
N GLY A 125 -1.84 -8.21 5.72
CA GLY A 125 -0.82 -8.74 4.83
C GLY A 125 0.50 -8.03 5.06
N SER A 126 1.07 -7.45 4.00
CA SER A 126 2.26 -6.60 4.03
C SER A 126 1.98 -5.10 4.17
N ASP A 127 0.72 -4.69 4.37
CA ASP A 127 0.33 -3.29 4.45
C ASP A 127 0.66 -2.74 5.85
N ILE A 128 1.78 -2.03 5.95
CA ILE A 128 2.26 -1.34 7.17
C ILE A 128 1.91 0.16 7.08
N GLY A 129 1.74 0.82 8.23
CA GLY A 129 1.41 2.23 8.34
C GLY A 129 -0.09 2.46 8.56
N TYR A 130 -0.61 3.61 8.11
CA TYR A 130 -2.01 3.96 8.34
C TYR A 130 -2.98 3.16 7.48
N SER A 131 -3.96 2.54 8.11
CA SER A 131 -5.12 1.92 7.46
C SER A 131 -6.39 2.65 7.87
N GLU A 132 -7.14 3.11 6.88
CA GLU A 132 -8.36 3.91 7.06
C GLU A 132 -9.57 3.17 6.47
N PHE A 133 -10.60 3.05 7.30
CA PHE A 133 -11.87 2.41 7.01
C PHE A 133 -12.95 3.48 6.96
N GLU A 134 -13.63 3.57 5.83
CA GLU A 134 -14.82 4.40 5.68
C GLU A 134 -16.07 3.53 5.79
N ILE A 135 -16.89 3.80 6.80
CA ILE A 135 -18.21 3.22 6.96
C ILE A 135 -19.20 4.19 6.33
N ARG A 136 -19.97 3.70 5.38
CA ARG A 136 -20.93 4.49 4.61
C ARG A 136 -22.35 3.98 4.82
N SER A 137 -23.31 4.90 4.83
CA SER A 137 -24.74 4.58 4.76
C SER A 137 -25.37 5.42 3.66
N ASN A 138 -26.13 4.82 2.75
CA ASN A 138 -26.70 5.51 1.58
C ASN A 138 -25.66 6.37 0.82
N SER A 139 -24.46 5.82 0.60
CA SER A 139 -23.31 6.51 -0.03
C SER A 139 -22.73 7.73 0.71
N GLN A 140 -23.17 8.01 1.93
CA GLN A 140 -22.58 9.05 2.78
C GLN A 140 -21.69 8.44 3.86
N VAL A 141 -20.53 9.03 4.14
CA VAL A 141 -19.61 8.57 5.18
C VAL A 141 -20.20 8.91 6.56
N VAL A 142 -20.48 7.87 7.35
CA VAL A 142 -21.02 7.99 8.72
C VAL A 142 -19.93 7.88 9.78
N LEU A 143 -18.89 7.09 9.52
CA LEU A 143 -17.73 6.93 10.39
C LEU A 143 -16.49 6.71 9.52
N THR A 144 -15.41 7.42 9.81
CA THR A 144 -14.06 7.11 9.31
C THR A 144 -13.23 6.67 10.49
N PHE A 145 -12.70 5.46 10.44
CA PHE A 145 -11.86 4.89 11.48
C PHE A 145 -10.45 4.64 10.94
N LYS A 146 -9.44 5.16 11.62
CA LYS A 146 -8.04 5.12 11.22
C LYS A 146 -7.20 4.45 12.31
N LEU A 147 -6.38 3.49 11.92
CA LEU A 147 -5.41 2.83 12.80
C LEU A 147 -4.03 2.78 12.15
N GLU A 148 -3.03 2.44 12.93
CA GLU A 148 -1.65 2.25 12.47
C GLU A 148 -1.25 0.78 12.63
N VAL A 149 -0.79 0.18 11.53
CA VAL A 149 -0.33 -1.21 11.43
C VAL A 149 1.19 -1.24 11.47
N PHE A 150 1.76 -2.09 12.32
CA PHE A 150 3.19 -2.18 12.54
C PHE A 150 3.80 -3.44 11.92
N PRO A 151 5.08 -3.42 11.53
CA PRO A 151 5.80 -4.63 11.16
C PRO A 151 5.86 -5.60 12.34
N SER A 152 5.85 -6.90 12.06
CA SER A 152 5.78 -7.94 13.08
C SER A 152 7.15 -8.34 13.63
N LYS A 153 8.23 -7.67 13.21
CA LYS A 153 9.63 -7.92 13.59
C LYS A 153 10.22 -6.64 14.16
N ILE A 154 10.73 -6.68 15.39
CA ILE A 154 11.17 -5.48 16.14
C ILE A 154 12.30 -4.72 15.44
N ASP A 155 13.23 -5.42 14.77
CA ASP A 155 14.35 -4.80 14.05
C ASP A 155 13.86 -3.82 12.97
N TYR A 156 12.68 -4.05 12.41
CA TYR A 156 12.10 -3.21 11.35
C TYR A 156 11.66 -1.84 11.83
N GLN A 157 11.19 -1.68 13.07
CA GLN A 157 10.74 -0.37 13.55
C GLN A 157 11.93 0.60 13.72
N LYS A 158 13.07 0.08 14.19
CA LYS A 158 14.30 0.88 14.32
C LYS A 158 14.87 1.20 12.94
N ASP A 159 14.97 0.20 12.07
CA ASP A 159 15.48 0.38 10.71
C ASP A 159 14.61 1.32 9.86
N TYR A 160 13.28 1.29 10.03
CA TYR A 160 12.35 2.18 9.32
C TYR A 160 12.48 3.64 9.76
N ASN A 161 12.48 3.89 11.06
CA ASN A 161 12.64 5.24 11.61
C ASN A 161 14.03 5.81 11.28
N GLN A 162 15.06 4.98 11.37
CA GLN A 162 16.42 5.37 11.02
C GLN A 162 16.56 5.65 9.51
N LEU A 163 15.94 4.85 8.65
CA LEU A 163 15.93 5.11 7.20
C LEU A 163 15.24 6.44 6.87
N LEU A 164 14.08 6.73 7.45
CA LEU A 164 13.38 8.00 7.26
C LEU A 164 14.20 9.21 7.72
N GLU A 165 14.90 9.09 8.85
CA GLU A 165 15.80 10.13 9.34
C GLU A 165 17.04 10.31 8.44
N GLU A 166 17.64 9.21 7.96
CA GLU A 166 18.81 9.23 7.06
C GLU A 166 18.49 9.87 5.70
N VAL A 167 17.35 9.53 5.08
CA VAL A 167 16.91 10.14 3.80
C VAL A 167 16.75 11.66 3.96
N ASN A 168 16.07 12.09 5.03
CA ASN A 168 15.80 13.51 5.25
C ASN A 168 17.09 14.32 5.53
N LYS A 169 18.09 13.72 6.17
CA LYS A 169 19.31 14.43 6.59
C LYS A 169 20.37 14.51 5.49
N GLU A 170 20.52 13.49 4.64
CA GLU A 170 21.51 13.52 3.55
C GLU A 170 21.08 14.42 2.37
N VAL A 171 19.80 14.35 1.98
CA VAL A 171 19.29 15.08 0.81
C VAL A 171 19.26 16.59 1.06
N TYR A 172 18.86 17.01 2.27
CA TYR A 172 18.79 18.43 2.63
C TYR A 172 20.17 19.09 2.68
N ASN A 173 21.18 18.38 3.20
CA ASN A 173 22.54 18.90 3.32
C ASN A 173 23.26 18.99 1.95
N LEU A 174 23.04 18.02 1.06
CA LEU A 174 23.61 18.03 -0.30
C LEU A 174 22.99 19.13 -1.19
N ALA A 175 21.67 19.34 -1.09
CA ALA A 175 21.00 20.45 -1.78
C ALA A 175 21.49 21.82 -1.26
N TYR A 176 21.70 21.94 0.05
CA TYR A 176 22.18 23.16 0.71
C TYR A 176 23.60 23.56 0.27
N ASP A 177 24.54 22.62 0.23
CA ASP A 177 25.93 22.89 -0.14
C ASP A 177 26.11 23.27 -1.61
N PHE A 178 25.23 22.80 -2.50
CA PHE A 178 25.24 23.19 -3.92
C PHE A 178 24.68 24.60 -4.12
N LEU A 179 23.51 24.91 -3.56
CA LEU A 179 22.86 26.23 -3.74
C LEU A 179 23.71 27.39 -3.23
N ARG A 180 24.45 27.19 -2.13
CA ARG A 180 25.38 28.19 -1.58
C ARG A 180 26.55 28.48 -2.52
N LYS A 181 26.99 27.50 -3.33
CA LYS A 181 28.14 27.64 -4.24
C LYS A 181 27.78 28.26 -5.59
N THR A 182 26.56 28.07 -6.09
CA THR A 182 26.17 28.51 -7.45
C THR A 182 25.18 29.68 -7.50
N TYR A 183 24.51 30.04 -6.41
CA TYR A 183 23.54 31.15 -6.39
C TYR A 183 23.78 32.08 -5.20
N GLN A 184 24.66 33.06 -5.38
CA GLN A 184 25.16 33.95 -4.32
C GLN A 184 24.13 34.86 -3.62
N GLN A 185 22.83 34.84 -3.98
CA GLN A 185 21.84 35.75 -3.39
C GLN A 185 20.42 35.15 -3.34
N MET A 186 20.19 34.11 -2.55
CA MET A 186 18.84 33.79 -2.11
C MET A 186 18.78 33.64 -0.59
N LYS A 187 18.08 34.58 0.07
CA LYS A 187 17.65 34.41 1.46
C LYS A 187 16.50 33.41 1.46
N ILE A 188 16.75 32.25 2.07
CA ILE A 188 15.78 31.16 2.18
C ILE A 188 14.78 31.53 3.28
N SER A 189 13.49 31.56 2.93
CA SER A 189 12.41 31.51 3.93
C SER A 189 12.12 30.05 4.29
N GLU A 190 11.88 29.76 5.56
CA GLU A 190 11.56 28.45 6.17
C GLU A 190 10.24 27.82 5.69
N LYS A 191 9.96 27.78 4.37
CA LYS A 191 8.81 27.05 3.82
C LYS A 191 9.27 25.74 3.18
N GLN A 192 8.60 24.66 3.57
CA GLN A 192 8.80 23.25 3.21
C GLN A 192 8.65 22.88 1.71
N ASN A 193 8.79 23.82 0.77
CA ASN A 193 8.59 23.56 -0.66
C ASN A 193 9.93 23.57 -1.40
N ILE A 194 10.35 22.40 -1.90
CA ILE A 194 11.52 22.24 -2.77
C ILE A 194 11.31 23.09 -4.03
N THR A 195 12.21 24.03 -4.28
CA THR A 195 12.22 24.87 -5.48
C THR A 195 12.53 24.07 -6.74
N GLU A 196 12.14 24.58 -7.90
CA GLU A 196 12.42 23.95 -9.21
C GLU A 196 13.92 23.73 -9.46
N ALA A 197 14.76 24.67 -9.01
CA ALA A 197 16.22 24.55 -9.11
C ALA A 197 16.77 23.44 -8.20
N GLU A 198 16.30 23.35 -6.95
CA GLU A 198 16.66 22.27 -6.03
C GLU A 198 16.25 20.90 -6.57
N PHE A 199 15.05 20.78 -7.13
CA PHE A 199 14.60 19.54 -7.77
C PHE A 199 15.56 19.08 -8.88
N PHE A 200 15.98 20.00 -9.76
CA PHE A 200 16.86 19.64 -10.87
C PHE A 200 18.24 19.17 -10.39
N VAL A 201 18.82 19.86 -9.41
CA VAL A 201 20.12 19.47 -8.84
C VAL A 201 20.04 18.11 -8.17
N ILE A 202 18.97 17.84 -7.42
CA ILE A 202 18.78 16.54 -6.79
C ILE A 202 18.68 15.45 -7.86
N ILE A 203 17.82 15.63 -8.87
CA ILE A 203 17.60 14.59 -9.87
C ILE A 203 18.85 14.35 -10.71
N GLU A 204 19.58 15.39 -11.11
CA GLU A 204 20.84 15.29 -11.86
C GLU A 204 21.87 14.42 -11.12
N ASN A 205 22.04 14.63 -9.82
CA ASN A 205 23.01 13.88 -9.02
C ASN A 205 22.60 12.42 -8.78
N ILE A 206 21.30 12.13 -8.61
CA ILE A 206 20.84 10.77 -8.28
C ILE A 206 20.43 9.94 -9.51
N PHE A 207 20.36 10.54 -10.70
CA PHE A 207 19.73 9.89 -11.85
C PHE A 207 20.42 8.60 -12.30
N GLU A 208 21.75 8.57 -12.32
CA GLU A 208 22.48 7.37 -12.72
C GLU A 208 22.36 6.26 -11.67
N ASP A 209 22.31 6.61 -10.38
CA ASP A 209 22.11 5.63 -9.31
C ASP A 209 20.67 5.09 -9.30
N LEU A 210 19.67 5.93 -9.58
CA LEU A 210 18.29 5.53 -9.83
C LEU A 210 18.22 4.47 -10.95
N PHE A 211 18.97 4.66 -12.04
CA PHE A 211 19.00 3.70 -13.15
C PHE A 211 19.78 2.42 -12.84
N LYS A 212 20.83 2.49 -12.01
CA LYS A 212 21.51 1.28 -11.49
C LYS A 212 20.58 0.46 -10.62
N ALA A 213 19.82 1.11 -9.73
CA ALA A 213 18.82 0.47 -8.89
C ALA A 213 17.72 -0.20 -9.73
N LEU A 214 17.21 0.51 -10.75
CA LEU A 214 16.25 -0.06 -11.70
C LEU A 214 16.79 -1.30 -12.41
N LYS A 215 18.05 -1.30 -12.82
CA LYS A 215 18.66 -2.45 -13.50
C LYS A 215 18.64 -3.70 -12.60
N ARG A 216 18.93 -3.55 -11.31
CA ARG A 216 18.82 -4.65 -10.33
C ARG A 216 17.39 -5.18 -10.24
N VAL A 217 16.41 -4.27 -10.23
CA VAL A 217 14.98 -4.65 -10.24
C VAL A 217 14.62 -5.40 -11.53
N GLU A 218 15.13 -4.98 -12.68
CA GLU A 218 14.87 -5.65 -13.97
C GLU A 218 15.41 -7.08 -14.03
N GLU A 219 16.50 -7.39 -13.32
CA GLU A 219 17.08 -8.73 -13.27
C GLU A 219 16.20 -9.72 -12.48
N SER A 220 15.50 -9.25 -11.45
CA SER A 220 14.56 -10.07 -10.68
C SER A 220 13.37 -9.24 -10.19
N PRO A 221 12.41 -8.90 -11.08
CA PRO A 221 11.27 -8.10 -10.68
C PRO A 221 10.38 -8.88 -9.71
N HIS A 222 9.91 -8.19 -8.67
CA HIS A 222 8.93 -8.74 -7.76
C HIS A 222 7.69 -9.18 -8.54
N HIS A 223 7.18 -10.36 -8.23
CA HIS A 223 6.14 -11.01 -9.00
C HIS A 223 5.25 -11.87 -8.11
N ARG A 224 4.01 -12.07 -8.55
CA ARG A 224 3.04 -12.95 -7.91
C ARG A 224 2.58 -14.05 -8.87
N ILE A 225 2.21 -15.20 -8.32
CA ILE A 225 1.67 -16.31 -9.11
C ILE A 225 0.15 -16.12 -9.25
N ILE A 226 -0.31 -15.88 -10.48
CA ILE A 226 -1.74 -15.79 -10.80
C ILE A 226 -2.23 -17.05 -11.52
N ARG A 227 -3.52 -17.35 -11.41
CA ARG A 227 -4.17 -18.45 -12.13
C ARG A 227 -4.90 -17.92 -13.36
N LYS A 228 -4.37 -18.19 -14.55
CA LYS A 228 -5.01 -17.85 -15.82
C LYS A 228 -5.93 -18.99 -16.26
N ARG A 229 -7.19 -18.68 -16.56
CA ARG A 229 -8.20 -19.64 -17.01
C ARG A 229 -8.41 -19.46 -18.51
N ASN A 230 -8.06 -20.47 -19.31
CA ASN A 230 -8.21 -20.44 -20.77
C ASN A 230 -8.91 -21.69 -21.25
N VAL A 231 -9.85 -21.57 -22.19
CA VAL A 231 -10.45 -22.73 -22.86
C VAL A 231 -9.47 -23.26 -23.90
N ARG A 232 -9.17 -24.55 -23.87
CA ARG A 232 -8.26 -25.21 -24.83
C ARG A 232 -8.83 -26.56 -25.27
N PRO A 233 -8.34 -27.12 -26.39
CA PRO A 233 -8.61 -28.52 -26.72
C PRO A 233 -8.29 -29.41 -25.53
N ALA A 234 -9.17 -30.36 -25.20
CA ALA A 234 -9.05 -31.17 -23.99
C ALA A 234 -7.72 -31.94 -23.94
N ALA A 235 -7.24 -32.43 -25.09
CA ALA A 235 -5.95 -33.08 -25.23
C ALA A 235 -4.74 -32.20 -24.82
N ARG A 236 -4.88 -30.86 -24.83
CA ARG A 236 -3.83 -29.91 -24.41
C ARG A 236 -3.95 -29.48 -22.95
N VAL A 237 -4.91 -30.00 -22.20
CA VAL A 237 -5.10 -29.66 -20.79
C VAL A 237 -4.27 -30.60 -19.92
N LYS A 238 -3.15 -30.09 -19.39
CA LYS A 238 -2.21 -30.88 -18.58
C LYS A 238 -2.80 -31.37 -17.25
N LYS A 239 -3.71 -30.59 -16.65
CA LYS A 239 -4.31 -30.93 -15.35
C LYS A 239 -5.78 -30.55 -15.33
N VAL A 240 -6.65 -31.55 -15.21
CA VAL A 240 -8.09 -31.38 -15.06
C VAL A 240 -8.41 -31.19 -13.59
N GLY A 241 -9.03 -30.06 -13.24
CA GLY A 241 -9.47 -29.77 -11.88
C GLY A 241 -10.98 -29.66 -11.76
N ARG A 242 -11.48 -29.49 -10.53
CA ARG A 242 -12.91 -29.29 -10.25
C ARG A 242 -13.52 -28.13 -11.05
N GLN A 243 -12.75 -27.07 -11.30
CA GLN A 243 -13.20 -25.93 -12.12
C GLN A 243 -13.33 -26.30 -13.61
N SER A 244 -12.44 -27.15 -14.12
CA SER A 244 -12.48 -27.65 -15.50
C SER A 244 -13.73 -28.49 -15.75
N LEU A 245 -14.06 -29.38 -14.81
CA LEU A 245 -15.28 -30.19 -14.85
C LEU A 245 -16.55 -29.35 -14.71
N LYS A 246 -16.57 -28.39 -13.76
CA LYS A 246 -17.69 -27.45 -13.62
C LYS A 246 -17.93 -26.64 -14.90
N TRP A 247 -16.87 -26.21 -15.57
CA TRP A 247 -16.98 -25.49 -16.83
C TRP A 247 -17.52 -26.40 -17.95
N LEU A 248 -17.02 -27.64 -18.06
CA LEU A 248 -17.50 -28.60 -19.05
C LEU A 248 -19.00 -28.92 -18.86
N ASN A 249 -19.44 -29.15 -17.61
CA ASN A 249 -20.86 -29.40 -17.31
C ASN A 249 -21.76 -28.23 -17.73
N LYS A 250 -21.28 -26.98 -17.57
CA LYS A 250 -22.00 -25.78 -18.03
C LYS A 250 -21.91 -25.56 -19.55
N ASN A 251 -20.98 -26.23 -20.23
CA ASN A 251 -20.72 -26.06 -21.65
C ASN A 251 -20.71 -27.43 -22.35
N SER A 252 -21.79 -28.20 -22.17
CA SER A 252 -21.94 -29.57 -22.69
C SER A 252 -21.75 -29.71 -24.20
N ARG A 253 -21.91 -28.62 -24.97
CA ARG A 253 -21.62 -28.57 -26.41
C ARG A 253 -20.18 -28.89 -26.80
N HIS A 254 -19.23 -28.83 -25.85
CA HIS A 254 -17.83 -29.22 -26.08
C HIS A 254 -17.54 -30.64 -25.59
N TYR A 255 -18.59 -31.45 -25.37
CA TYR A 255 -18.49 -32.87 -25.06
C TYR A 255 -19.05 -33.66 -26.23
N ASP A 256 -18.19 -34.47 -26.85
CA ASP A 256 -18.59 -35.38 -27.92
C ASP A 256 -19.32 -36.58 -27.30
N GLN A 257 -20.58 -36.75 -27.67
CA GLN A 257 -21.43 -37.82 -27.14
C GLN A 257 -21.13 -39.18 -27.79
N GLU A 258 -20.67 -39.21 -29.04
CA GLU A 258 -20.33 -40.43 -29.76
C GLU A 258 -19.00 -40.99 -29.27
N LEU A 259 -17.98 -40.13 -29.16
CA LEU A 259 -16.65 -40.49 -28.66
C LEU A 259 -16.58 -40.52 -27.12
N LYS A 260 -17.63 -40.06 -26.43
CA LYS A 260 -17.70 -39.92 -24.96
C LYS A 260 -16.53 -39.16 -24.34
N LEU A 261 -16.00 -38.18 -25.07
CA LEU A 261 -14.80 -37.42 -24.70
C LEU A 261 -15.04 -35.91 -24.83
N PRO A 262 -14.44 -35.08 -23.96
CA PRO A 262 -14.48 -33.65 -24.14
C PRO A 262 -13.60 -33.20 -25.31
N GLU A 263 -14.11 -32.35 -26.19
CA GLU A 263 -13.34 -31.69 -27.25
C GLU A 263 -12.53 -30.51 -26.70
N LYS A 264 -13.15 -29.71 -25.82
CA LYS A 264 -12.53 -28.55 -25.17
C LYS A 264 -12.81 -28.55 -23.69
N MET A 265 -11.84 -28.05 -22.93
CA MET A 265 -11.95 -27.90 -21.48
C MET A 265 -11.27 -26.61 -21.00
N LEU A 266 -11.70 -26.14 -19.84
CA LEU A 266 -11.06 -25.02 -19.16
C LEU A 266 -9.72 -25.48 -18.56
N ALA A 267 -8.62 -24.97 -19.09
CA ALA A 267 -7.29 -25.10 -18.51
C ALA A 267 -7.06 -23.99 -17.47
N VAL A 268 -6.61 -24.38 -16.27
CA VAL A 268 -6.21 -23.44 -15.22
C VAL A 268 -4.69 -23.52 -15.08
N GLU A 269 -4.00 -22.50 -15.58
CA GLU A 269 -2.54 -22.45 -15.61
C GLU A 269 -2.01 -21.42 -14.61
N LYS A 270 -0.92 -21.75 -13.91
CA LYS A 270 -0.19 -20.79 -13.08
C LYS A 270 0.73 -19.98 -14.00
N LYS A 271 0.65 -18.64 -13.94
CA LYS A 271 1.55 -17.72 -14.63
C LYS A 271 2.11 -16.72 -13.62
N LEU A 272 3.35 -16.30 -13.80
CA LEU A 272 3.89 -15.14 -13.11
C LEU A 272 3.19 -13.86 -13.61
N SER A 273 2.94 -12.94 -12.69
CA SER A 273 2.41 -11.60 -12.92
C SER A 273 3.27 -10.58 -12.22
N TYR A 274 3.76 -9.61 -12.98
CA TYR A 274 4.49 -8.45 -12.46
C TYR A 274 3.57 -7.31 -12.04
N ASP A 275 2.26 -7.44 -12.31
CA ASP A 275 1.25 -6.47 -11.88
C ASP A 275 1.00 -6.55 -10.36
N ASN A 276 1.87 -5.91 -9.57
CA ASN A 276 1.79 -5.74 -8.12
C ASN A 276 1.97 -4.27 -7.73
N PHE A 277 1.83 -3.95 -6.46
CA PHE A 277 1.89 -2.57 -5.97
C PHE A 277 3.26 -1.93 -6.20
N GLU A 278 4.34 -2.65 -5.95
CA GLU A 278 5.72 -2.17 -6.04
C GLU A 278 6.07 -1.74 -7.45
N ASN A 279 5.73 -2.58 -8.42
CA ASN A 279 6.00 -2.29 -9.82
C ASN A 279 5.09 -1.17 -10.34
N LYS A 280 3.85 -1.08 -9.83
CA LYS A 280 2.95 0.04 -10.12
C LYS A 280 3.49 1.35 -9.57
N PHE A 281 4.06 1.31 -8.37
CA PHE A 281 4.73 2.45 -7.75
C PHE A 281 5.91 2.92 -8.60
N ILE A 282 6.84 2.04 -8.99
CA ILE A 282 7.95 2.42 -9.88
C ILE A 282 7.44 3.05 -11.18
N LYS A 283 6.43 2.44 -11.82
CA LYS A 283 5.82 2.96 -13.05
C LYS A 283 5.22 4.35 -12.86
N TRP A 284 4.52 4.56 -11.75
CA TRP A 284 3.93 5.84 -11.38
C TRP A 284 5.02 6.88 -11.11
N SER A 285 6.03 6.57 -10.28
CA SER A 285 7.13 7.47 -9.93
C SER A 285 7.89 7.94 -11.17
N PHE A 286 8.19 7.05 -12.11
CA PHE A 286 8.84 7.43 -13.36
C PHE A 286 7.95 8.31 -14.25
N SER A 287 6.64 8.04 -14.26
CA SER A 287 5.68 8.87 -14.99
C SER A 287 5.61 10.27 -14.40
N GLU A 288 5.66 10.40 -13.07
CA GLU A 288 5.64 11.68 -12.36
C GLU A 288 6.96 12.45 -12.54
N LEU A 289 8.11 11.77 -12.45
CA LEU A 289 9.42 12.34 -12.76
C LEU A 289 9.47 12.91 -14.19
N ILE A 290 8.91 12.20 -15.17
CA ILE A 290 8.81 12.71 -16.55
C ILE A 290 7.97 14.00 -16.60
N LYS A 291 6.85 14.08 -15.88
CA LYS A 291 6.01 15.29 -15.86
C LYS A 291 6.78 16.45 -15.24
N ARG A 292 7.44 16.22 -14.11
CA ARG A 292 8.20 17.25 -13.39
C ARG A 292 9.40 17.76 -14.19
N LEU A 293 10.16 16.86 -14.82
CA LEU A 293 11.25 17.22 -15.75
C LEU A 293 10.75 18.05 -16.95
N LYS A 294 9.58 17.72 -17.51
CA LYS A 294 8.97 18.52 -18.57
C LYS A 294 8.56 19.90 -18.07
N HIS A 295 7.97 19.98 -16.89
CA HIS A 295 7.54 21.25 -16.29
C HIS A 295 8.75 22.16 -16.04
N PHE A 296 9.80 21.62 -15.42
CA PHE A 296 11.08 22.31 -15.23
C PHE A 296 11.64 22.85 -16.55
N LYS A 297 11.68 22.01 -17.60
CA LYS A 297 12.18 22.41 -18.92
C LYS A 297 11.39 23.57 -19.53
N VAL A 298 10.06 23.56 -19.41
CA VAL A 298 9.19 24.63 -19.91
C VAL A 298 9.46 25.92 -19.14
N ASN A 299 9.49 25.86 -17.81
CA ASN A 299 9.74 27.02 -16.95
C ASN A 299 11.14 27.61 -17.16
N TYR A 300 12.16 26.77 -17.36
CA TYR A 300 13.52 27.19 -17.63
C TYR A 300 13.63 27.96 -18.95
N ARG A 301 12.95 27.48 -20.00
CA ARG A 301 12.91 28.15 -21.30
C ARG A 301 12.18 29.50 -21.26
N SER A 302 11.11 29.62 -20.47
CA SER A 302 10.36 30.87 -20.36
C SER A 302 11.03 31.92 -19.49
N SER A 303 11.82 31.51 -18.48
CA SER A 303 12.42 32.41 -17.49
C SER A 303 13.80 32.96 -17.90
N LYS A 304 14.43 32.42 -18.94
CA LYS A 304 15.76 32.84 -19.42
C LYS A 304 15.68 33.35 -20.87
N LEU A 305 16.20 34.55 -21.11
CA LEU A 305 16.34 35.14 -22.46
C LEU A 305 17.21 34.28 -23.38
N ASN A 306 18.29 33.69 -22.84
CA ASN A 306 19.15 32.72 -23.53
C ASN A 306 19.28 31.45 -22.67
N PRO A 307 18.41 30.44 -22.87
CA PRO A 307 18.47 29.20 -22.13
C PRO A 307 19.65 28.34 -22.59
N ASP A 308 20.33 27.71 -21.64
CA ASP A 308 21.41 26.75 -21.90
C ASP A 308 20.86 25.53 -22.66
N GLN A 309 21.42 25.27 -23.85
CA GLN A 309 20.99 24.18 -24.71
C GLN A 309 21.52 22.82 -24.25
N ASP A 310 22.66 22.77 -23.56
CA ASP A 310 23.24 21.52 -23.08
C ASP A 310 22.41 20.95 -21.94
N LEU A 311 21.99 21.82 -21.02
CA LEU A 311 21.05 21.49 -19.95
C LEU A 311 19.70 20.97 -20.49
N ILE A 312 19.16 21.63 -21.52
CA ILE A 312 17.93 21.20 -22.19
C ILE A 312 18.10 19.81 -22.81
N ALA A 313 19.24 19.56 -23.47
CA ALA A 313 19.55 18.28 -24.10
C ALA A 313 19.68 17.16 -23.06
N GLU A 314 20.26 17.45 -21.89
CA GLU A 314 20.37 16.53 -20.77
C GLU A 314 19.00 16.14 -20.20
N ILE A 315 18.13 17.12 -19.95
CA ILE A 315 16.74 16.85 -19.52
C ILE A 315 16.02 15.97 -20.54
N ASP A 316 16.18 16.25 -21.83
CA ASP A 316 15.58 15.44 -22.89
C ASP A 316 16.15 14.01 -22.94
N LYS A 317 17.44 13.83 -22.66
CA LYS A 317 18.07 12.51 -22.50
C LYS A 317 17.49 11.75 -21.31
N MET A 318 17.33 12.39 -20.15
CA MET A 318 16.70 11.79 -18.96
C MET A 318 15.27 11.34 -19.25
N ILE A 319 14.45 12.22 -19.85
CA ILE A 319 13.07 11.90 -20.23
C ILE A 319 13.01 10.72 -21.20
N ARG A 320 13.90 10.66 -22.20
CA ARG A 320 13.97 9.55 -23.15
C ARG A 320 14.32 8.24 -22.47
N LYS A 321 15.33 8.22 -21.58
CA LYS A 321 15.71 7.04 -20.80
C LYS A 321 14.54 6.51 -19.96
N LEU A 322 13.83 7.36 -19.22
CA LEU A 322 12.67 6.96 -18.41
C LEU A 322 11.53 6.40 -19.28
N LYS A 323 11.21 7.06 -20.40
CA LYS A 323 10.19 6.58 -21.34
C LYS A 323 10.53 5.22 -21.95
N LEU A 324 11.79 4.98 -22.28
CA LEU A 324 12.25 3.71 -22.81
C LEU A 324 11.97 2.59 -21.80
N LYS A 325 12.30 2.82 -20.53
CA LYS A 325 12.07 1.86 -19.45
C LYS A 325 10.60 1.57 -19.21
N LEU A 326 9.73 2.58 -19.26
CA LEU A 326 8.29 2.36 -19.12
C LEU A 326 7.67 1.52 -20.26
N LYS A 327 8.29 1.52 -21.46
CA LYS A 327 7.78 0.82 -22.65
C LYS A 327 8.44 -0.53 -22.93
N HIS A 328 9.72 -0.70 -22.59
CA HIS A 328 10.55 -1.83 -23.02
C HIS A 328 11.10 -2.67 -21.85
N SER A 329 10.52 -2.56 -20.66
CA SER A 329 10.83 -3.43 -19.51
C SER A 329 9.58 -4.15 -19.00
N PHE A 330 9.72 -4.90 -17.91
CA PHE A 330 8.59 -5.54 -17.21
C PHE A 330 7.47 -4.54 -16.83
N LEU A 331 7.80 -3.25 -16.68
CA LEU A 331 6.84 -2.17 -16.37
C LEU A 331 5.79 -1.95 -17.47
N ALA A 332 6.05 -2.42 -18.70
CA ALA A 332 5.08 -2.36 -19.79
C ALA A 332 3.84 -3.23 -19.52
N GLU A 333 4.01 -4.36 -18.81
CA GLU A 333 2.93 -5.29 -18.45
C GLU A 333 2.22 -4.91 -17.14
N VAL A 334 2.67 -3.85 -16.46
CA VAL A 334 2.17 -3.40 -15.16
C VAL A 334 1.05 -2.37 -15.35
N GLY A 335 -0.03 -2.48 -14.57
CA GLY A 335 -1.15 -1.55 -14.60
C GLY A 335 -0.82 -0.19 -13.98
N GLU A 336 -1.83 0.67 -13.85
CA GLU A 336 -1.68 1.98 -13.19
C GLU A 336 -1.82 1.86 -11.67
N LEU A 337 -1.12 2.76 -10.95
CA LEU A 337 -1.25 2.90 -9.51
C LEU A 337 -2.54 3.66 -9.19
N GLN A 338 -3.41 3.08 -8.38
CA GLN A 338 -4.71 3.70 -8.05
C GLN A 338 -4.62 4.63 -6.83
N LYS A 339 -3.84 4.29 -5.80
CA LYS A 339 -3.59 5.08 -4.60
C LYS A 339 -2.23 4.76 -3.96
N ILE A 340 -1.68 5.69 -3.18
CA ILE A 340 -0.40 5.56 -2.45
C ILE A 340 -0.73 5.47 -0.94
N ASP A 341 -1.32 4.36 -0.52
CA ASP A 341 -1.80 4.21 0.86
C ASP A 341 -1.07 3.09 1.63
N SER A 342 -0.14 2.37 0.99
CA SER A 342 0.52 1.18 1.56
C SER A 342 2.05 1.30 1.51
N ILE A 343 2.70 1.15 2.66
CA ILE A 343 4.15 0.98 2.75
C ILE A 343 4.48 -0.47 2.41
N SER A 344 5.11 -0.71 1.27
CA SER A 344 5.53 -2.06 0.87
C SER A 344 6.90 -2.42 1.41
N LEU A 345 6.99 -3.55 2.10
CA LEU A 345 8.24 -4.16 2.56
C LEU A 345 9.25 -4.37 1.42
N VAL A 346 8.77 -4.75 0.24
CA VAL A 346 9.63 -4.95 -0.93
C VAL A 346 10.21 -3.62 -1.39
N LEU A 347 9.43 -2.52 -1.35
CA LEU A 347 9.96 -1.17 -1.60
C LEU A 347 10.98 -0.72 -0.56
N GLN A 348 10.98 -1.29 0.65
CA GLN A 348 11.89 -0.87 1.71
C GLN A 348 13.17 -1.69 1.80
N MET A 349 13.13 -2.96 1.39
CA MET A 349 14.22 -3.90 1.64
C MET A 349 14.73 -4.63 0.42
N ALA A 350 13.90 -4.82 -0.61
CA ALA A 350 14.35 -5.62 -1.74
C ALA A 350 15.45 -4.88 -2.51
N PRO A 351 16.54 -5.57 -2.90
CA PRO A 351 17.63 -4.95 -3.65
C PRO A 351 17.12 -4.24 -4.91
N GLY A 352 17.53 -2.99 -5.12
CA GLY A 352 17.07 -2.14 -6.20
C GLY A 352 15.75 -1.43 -5.88
N TYR A 353 14.78 -2.10 -5.24
CA TYR A 353 13.52 -1.46 -4.87
C TYR A 353 13.71 -0.44 -3.73
N LYS A 354 14.53 -0.77 -2.72
CA LYS A 354 14.90 0.14 -1.63
C LYS A 354 15.49 1.45 -2.15
N GLU A 355 16.45 1.34 -3.07
CA GLU A 355 17.14 2.50 -3.64
C GLU A 355 16.28 3.28 -4.64
N LEU A 356 15.23 2.69 -5.22
CA LEU A 356 14.24 3.40 -6.03
C LEU A 356 13.19 4.10 -5.18
N TYR A 357 12.97 3.64 -3.95
CA TYR A 357 12.00 4.21 -3.02
C TYR A 357 12.57 5.39 -2.21
N LYS A 358 13.84 5.29 -1.78
CA LYS A 358 14.62 6.41 -1.23
C LYS A 358 14.76 7.52 -2.28
#